data_AF-A0A1W9NZ03-F1
#
_entry.id   AF-A0A1W9NZ03-F1
#
_cell.length_a   1.000
_cell.length_b   1.000
_cell.length_c   1.000
_cell.angle_alpha   90.00
_cell.angle_beta   90.00
_cell.angle_gamma   90.00
#
_symmetry.space_group_name_H-M   'P 1'
#
loop_
_entity.id
_entity.type
_entity.pdbx_description
1 polymer ?
#
loop_
_entity_poly.entity_id
_entity_poly.type
_entity_poly.pdbx_seq_one_letter_code
_entity_poly.pdbx_strand_id
1 'polypeptide(L)'
;QVVVWIMLVSVVGLTLGLSIASRTLSNLRQSSELEGANRAFSAAEAGIERALYDLEQTGMVESVLTPTPLLESGAEYSYEVTEGGSGQEVVWPSLVEKDGVVQIDASGVTGRVMVYWVDGGDSGQVGSRASLLITAISKEGEDDYAVERWAYNPSDTGGVPRDNGFEASAGAGGTFGGVTFLENTAWLDLPATGGDKEQIIRVMALYNGGSGNRVGLRAESEMFPDQYHTITSRGVSGEAERVVEATRSKPALPAFFDYILLNLSGGGLSK
;
A
#
# COMPACT_ATOMS: atom_id res chain seq x y z
N GLN A 1 -8.88 -65.91 40.83
CA GLN A 1 -7.72 -65.22 40.22
C GLN A 1 -7.84 -65.12 38.69
N VAL A 2 -8.22 -66.18 37.96
CA VAL A 2 -8.38 -66.15 36.49
C VAL A 2 -9.39 -65.11 35.98
N VAL A 3 -10.53 -64.93 36.65
CA VAL A 3 -11.55 -63.93 36.26
C VAL A 3 -11.03 -62.50 36.32
N VAL A 4 -10.19 -62.18 37.31
CA VAL A 4 -9.59 -60.84 37.45
C VAL A 4 -8.60 -60.58 36.32
N TRP A 5 -7.82 -61.59 35.90
CA TRP A 5 -6.93 -61.48 34.75
C TRP A 5 -7.67 -61.26 33.44
N ILE A 6 -8.78 -61.98 33.22
CA ILE A 6 -9.60 -61.80 32.02
C ILE A 6 -10.24 -60.41 32.00
N MET A 7 -10.74 -59.94 33.14
CA MET A 7 -11.32 -58.61 33.27
C MET A 7 -10.27 -57.52 33.00
N LEU A 8 -9.07 -57.66 33.57
CA LEU A 8 -7.96 -56.74 33.37
C LEU A 8 -7.56 -56.65 31.89
N VAL A 9 -7.36 -57.79 31.23
CA VAL A 9 -7.00 -57.84 29.80
C VAL A 9 -8.10 -57.22 28.94
N SER A 10 -9.37 -57.47 29.26
CA SER A 10 -10.51 -56.91 28.52
C SER A 10 -10.58 -55.38 28.64
N VAL A 11 -10.36 -54.85 29.84
CA VAL A 11 -10.36 -53.40 30.08
C VAL A 11 -9.18 -52.74 29.36
N VAL A 12 -7.98 -53.33 29.42
CA VAL A 12 -6.80 -52.81 28.71
C VAL A 12 -6.99 -52.86 27.20
N GLY A 13 -7.59 -53.94 26.67
CA GLY A 13 -7.90 -54.05 25.24
C GLY A 13 -8.87 -52.96 24.77
N LEU A 14 -9.93 -52.69 25.53
CA LEU A 14 -10.90 -51.65 25.23
C LEU A 14 -10.30 -50.25 25.29
N THR A 15 -9.48 -49.95 26.32
CA THR A 15 -8.87 -48.63 26.45
C THR A 15 -7.86 -48.35 25.32
N LEU A 16 -7.08 -49.36 24.92
CA LEU A 16 -6.18 -49.25 23.77
C LEU A 16 -6.95 -49.04 22.46
N GLY A 17 -8.00 -49.83 22.23
CA GLY A 17 -8.86 -49.69 21.05
C GLY A 17 -9.49 -48.30 20.94
N LEU A 18 -10.03 -47.80 22.06
CA LEU A 18 -10.64 -46.45 22.11
C LEU A 18 -9.59 -45.35 21.92
N SER A 19 -8.39 -45.51 22.48
CA SER A 19 -7.29 -44.55 22.32
C SER A 19 -6.86 -44.40 20.85
N ILE A 20 -6.68 -45.52 20.16
CA ILE A 20 -6.32 -45.51 18.72
C ILE A 20 -7.45 -44.90 17.89
N ALA A 21 -8.70 -45.32 18.12
CA ALA A 21 -9.85 -44.78 17.40
C ALA A 21 -10.00 -43.25 17.61
N SER A 22 -9.82 -42.79 18.85
CA SER A 22 -9.84 -41.36 19.20
C SER A 22 -8.74 -40.58 18.48
N ARG A 23 -7.51 -41.10 18.48
CA ARG A 23 -6.38 -40.47 17.78
C ARG A 23 -6.61 -40.40 16.27
N THR A 24 -7.13 -41.47 15.66
CA THR A 24 -7.46 -41.49 14.23
C THR A 24 -8.56 -40.48 13.89
N LEU A 25 -9.63 -40.41 14.70
CA LEU A 25 -10.70 -39.44 14.50
C LEU A 25 -10.19 -38.00 14.64
N SER A 26 -9.33 -37.75 15.64
CA SER A 26 -8.68 -36.46 15.82
C SER A 26 -7.84 -36.07 14.60
N ASN A 27 -7.01 -36.99 14.09
CA ASN A 27 -6.18 -36.74 12.92
C ASN A 27 -7.02 -36.49 11.66
N LEU A 28 -8.11 -37.23 11.47
CA LEU A 28 -9.02 -37.03 10.33
C LEU A 28 -9.73 -35.68 10.39
N ARG A 29 -10.20 -35.26 11.57
CA ARG A 29 -10.79 -33.93 11.77
C ARG A 29 -9.78 -32.83 11.47
N GLN A 30 -8.58 -32.94 12.03
CA GLN A 30 -7.50 -32.00 11.75
C GLN A 30 -7.15 -31.94 10.25
N SER A 31 -7.13 -33.08 9.56
CA SER A 31 -6.89 -33.13 8.12
C SER A 31 -8.01 -32.45 7.32
N SER A 32 -9.27 -32.69 7.69
CA SER A 32 -10.42 -32.06 7.03
C SER A 32 -10.47 -30.55 7.26
N GLU A 33 -10.13 -30.09 8.47
CA GLU A 33 -10.03 -28.66 8.80
C GLU A 33 -8.92 -27.98 7.99
N LEU A 34 -7.75 -28.62 7.87
CA LEU A 34 -6.65 -28.12 7.05
C LEU A 34 -7.01 -28.06 5.56
N GLU A 35 -7.68 -29.09 5.04
CA GLU A 35 -8.15 -29.12 3.66
C GLU A 35 -9.18 -28.00 3.40
N GLY A 36 -10.16 -27.85 4.28
CA GLY A 36 -11.15 -26.76 4.22
C GLY A 36 -10.48 -25.38 4.29
N ALA A 37 -9.50 -25.20 5.17
CA ALA A 37 -8.75 -23.96 5.30
C ALA A 37 -7.96 -23.61 4.04
N ASN A 38 -7.34 -24.60 3.39
CA ASN A 38 -6.61 -24.39 2.14
C ASN A 38 -7.56 -24.02 0.99
N ARG A 39 -8.72 -24.69 0.88
CA ARG A 39 -9.75 -24.33 -0.10
C ARG A 39 -10.31 -22.93 0.12
N ALA A 40 -10.61 -22.58 1.37
CA ALA A 40 -11.05 -21.23 1.74
C ALA A 40 -9.99 -20.18 1.37
N PHE A 41 -8.70 -20.47 1.59
CA PHE A 41 -7.61 -19.58 1.19
C PHE A 41 -7.55 -19.40 -0.33
N SER A 42 -7.59 -20.49 -1.11
CA SER A 42 -7.60 -20.42 -2.57
C SER A 42 -8.81 -19.68 -3.13
N ALA A 43 -9.98 -19.79 -2.50
CA ALA A 43 -11.15 -19.02 -2.86
C ALA A 43 -10.95 -17.51 -2.58
N ALA A 44 -10.37 -17.18 -1.43
CA ALA A 44 -10.05 -15.80 -1.08
C ALA A 44 -9.04 -15.18 -2.07
N GLU A 45 -7.98 -15.92 -2.45
CA GLU A 45 -7.03 -15.50 -3.50
C GLU A 45 -7.71 -15.32 -4.85
N ALA A 46 -8.58 -16.24 -5.27
CA ALA A 46 -9.33 -16.12 -6.51
C ALA A 46 -10.20 -14.85 -6.55
N GLY A 47 -10.79 -14.48 -5.41
CA GLY A 47 -11.55 -13.23 -5.27
C GLY A 47 -10.66 -11.98 -5.46
N ILE A 48 -9.47 -11.95 -4.85
CA ILE A 48 -8.50 -10.86 -5.06
C ILE A 48 -8.07 -10.78 -6.51
N GLU A 49 -7.68 -11.91 -7.11
CA GLU A 49 -7.22 -11.95 -8.51
C GLU A 49 -8.30 -11.49 -9.47
N ARG A 50 -9.56 -11.85 -9.22
CA ARG A 50 -10.69 -11.38 -10.02
C ARG A 50 -10.86 -9.86 -9.93
N ALA A 51 -10.83 -9.32 -8.71
CA ALA A 51 -10.96 -7.89 -8.46
C ALA A 51 -9.80 -7.09 -9.08
N LEU A 52 -8.55 -7.59 -8.94
CA LEU A 52 -7.37 -6.98 -9.54
C LEU A 52 -7.40 -7.03 -11.07
N TYR A 53 -7.88 -8.14 -11.64
CA TYR A 53 -8.05 -8.29 -13.09
C TYR A 53 -9.07 -7.30 -13.64
N ASP A 54 -10.23 -7.15 -12.98
CA ASP A 54 -11.25 -6.19 -13.42
C ASP A 54 -10.72 -4.75 -13.32
N LEU A 55 -10.04 -4.42 -12.22
CA LEU A 55 -9.36 -3.12 -12.06
C LEU A 55 -8.33 -2.85 -13.16
N GLU A 56 -7.63 -3.87 -13.66
CA GLU A 56 -6.67 -3.72 -14.77
C GLU A 56 -7.35 -3.52 -16.13
N GLN A 57 -8.48 -4.19 -16.38
CA GLN A 57 -9.16 -4.15 -17.67
C GLN A 57 -10.03 -2.91 -17.86
N THR A 58 -10.75 -2.49 -16.82
CA THR A 58 -11.77 -1.43 -16.91
C THR A 58 -11.39 -0.18 -16.13
N GLY A 59 -10.38 -0.26 -15.26
CA GLY A 59 -10.04 0.83 -14.32
C GLY A 59 -11.05 1.00 -13.19
N MET A 60 -12.09 0.16 -13.12
CA MET A 60 -13.12 0.19 -12.10
C MET A 60 -13.37 -1.22 -11.56
N VAL A 61 -13.58 -1.34 -10.26
CA VAL A 61 -13.91 -2.61 -9.64
C VAL A 61 -14.98 -2.38 -8.57
N GLU A 62 -16.06 -3.14 -8.66
CA GLU A 62 -17.16 -3.08 -7.69
C GLU A 62 -17.02 -4.19 -6.65
N SER A 63 -17.49 -3.95 -5.42
CA SER A 63 -17.51 -4.98 -4.39
C SER A 63 -18.47 -6.11 -4.74
N VAL A 64 -18.04 -7.34 -4.54
CA VAL A 64 -18.88 -8.54 -4.63
C VAL A 64 -19.11 -9.06 -3.23
N LEU A 65 -20.17 -8.58 -2.59
CA LEU A 65 -20.49 -8.92 -1.19
C LEU A 65 -21.27 -10.24 -1.07
N THR A 66 -21.88 -10.70 -2.16
CA THR A 66 -22.57 -11.99 -2.21
C THR A 66 -21.56 -13.12 -2.48
N PRO A 67 -21.53 -14.18 -1.66
CA PRO A 67 -20.67 -15.33 -1.90
C PRO A 67 -20.85 -15.89 -3.31
N THR A 68 -19.75 -15.95 -4.04
CA THR A 68 -19.68 -16.43 -5.42
C THR A 68 -18.98 -17.79 -5.42
N PRO A 69 -19.60 -18.84 -5.96
CA PRO A 69 -19.02 -20.18 -5.95
C PRO A 69 -17.80 -20.25 -6.86
N LEU A 70 -16.71 -20.79 -6.32
CA LEU A 70 -15.59 -21.28 -7.12
C LEU A 70 -15.97 -22.68 -7.59
N LEU A 71 -16.38 -22.79 -8.86
CA LEU A 71 -16.85 -24.05 -9.45
C LEU A 71 -15.83 -25.17 -9.19
N GLU A 72 -16.33 -26.37 -8.92
CA GLU A 72 -15.56 -27.61 -8.65
C GLU A 72 -14.81 -27.67 -7.30
N SER A 73 -14.62 -26.55 -6.59
CA SER A 73 -13.93 -26.51 -5.28
C SER A 73 -14.87 -26.77 -4.09
N GLY A 74 -16.15 -26.41 -4.22
CA GLY A 74 -17.08 -26.34 -3.09
C GLY A 74 -16.76 -25.21 -2.11
N ALA A 75 -15.95 -24.24 -2.56
CA ALA A 75 -15.61 -23.03 -1.84
C ALA A 75 -16.26 -21.82 -2.51
N GLU A 76 -16.48 -20.77 -1.74
CA GLU A 76 -17.08 -19.52 -2.21
C GLU A 76 -16.17 -18.35 -1.83
N TYR A 77 -16.24 -17.27 -2.60
CA TYR A 77 -15.54 -16.03 -2.27
C TYR A 77 -16.46 -14.82 -2.34
N SER A 78 -16.15 -13.80 -1.55
CA SER A 78 -16.69 -12.45 -1.66
C SER A 78 -15.56 -11.47 -1.43
N TYR A 79 -15.64 -10.28 -2.02
CA TYR A 79 -14.64 -9.25 -1.80
C TYR A 79 -15.25 -7.86 -1.69
N GLU A 80 -14.65 -7.06 -0.84
CA GLU A 80 -14.95 -5.65 -0.64
C GLU A 80 -13.81 -4.81 -1.20
N VAL A 81 -14.17 -3.77 -1.94
CA VAL A 81 -13.23 -2.79 -2.49
C VAL A 81 -13.46 -1.47 -1.77
N THR A 82 -12.38 -0.94 -1.22
CA THR A 82 -12.36 0.39 -0.61
C THR A 82 -11.33 1.24 -1.34
N GLU A 83 -11.73 2.44 -1.73
CA GLU A 83 -10.83 3.44 -2.30
C GLU A 83 -10.18 4.23 -1.15
N GLY A 84 -8.92 4.64 -1.35
CA GLY A 84 -8.16 5.32 -0.31
C GLY A 84 -7.17 6.33 -0.87
N GLY A 85 -6.80 7.27 0.00
CA GLY A 85 -5.90 8.36 -0.34
C GLY A 85 -6.58 9.54 -1.05
N SER A 86 -7.90 9.68 -1.00
CA SER A 86 -8.60 10.89 -1.48
C SER A 86 -8.72 11.98 -0.43
N GLY A 87 -9.00 13.21 -0.87
CA GLY A 87 -9.33 14.35 -0.01
C GLY A 87 -8.25 15.43 -0.05
N GLN A 88 -8.36 16.44 0.82
CA GLN A 88 -7.37 17.53 0.85
C GLN A 88 -6.02 17.08 1.41
N GLU A 89 -5.99 15.96 2.14
CA GLU A 89 -4.81 15.41 2.79
C GLU A 89 -4.65 13.93 2.42
N VAL A 90 -3.46 13.56 1.99
CA VAL A 90 -3.15 12.21 1.53
C VAL A 90 -1.88 11.74 2.21
N VAL A 91 -1.91 10.56 2.82
CA VAL A 91 -0.69 9.89 3.31
C VAL A 91 -0.48 8.65 2.46
N TRP A 92 0.69 8.54 1.84
CA TRP A 92 1.01 7.36 1.05
C TRP A 92 1.15 6.13 1.96
N PRO A 93 0.52 4.99 1.66
CA PRO A 93 0.42 3.88 2.61
C PRO A 93 1.75 3.16 2.87
N SER A 94 2.71 3.13 1.93
CA SER A 94 4.03 2.47 2.10
C SER A 94 5.17 3.44 2.37
N LEU A 95 6.24 2.98 3.02
CA LEU A 95 7.43 3.82 3.23
C LEU A 95 8.17 3.98 1.89
N VAL A 96 8.70 5.17 1.64
CA VAL A 96 9.50 5.44 0.45
C VAL A 96 10.97 5.20 0.80
N GLU A 97 11.52 4.10 0.31
CA GLU A 97 12.92 3.71 0.49
C GLU A 97 13.87 4.60 -0.31
N LYS A 98 15.18 4.46 -0.08
CA LYS A 98 16.19 5.20 -0.84
C LYS A 98 16.06 4.86 -2.32
N ASP A 99 16.09 5.89 -3.16
CA ASP A 99 15.87 5.86 -4.59
C ASP A 99 14.47 5.35 -5.00
N GLY A 100 13.59 5.15 -4.02
CA GLY A 100 12.19 4.81 -4.21
C GLY A 100 11.39 6.03 -4.68
N VAL A 101 10.39 5.76 -5.52
CA VAL A 101 9.51 6.78 -6.09
C VAL A 101 8.07 6.42 -5.78
N VAL A 102 7.33 7.39 -5.25
CA VAL A 102 5.87 7.34 -5.17
C VAL A 102 5.28 8.27 -6.24
N GLN A 103 4.23 7.83 -6.91
CA GLN A 103 3.41 8.66 -7.78
C GLN A 103 2.05 8.90 -7.13
N ILE A 104 1.65 10.16 -7.13
CA ILE A 104 0.37 10.64 -6.61
C ILE A 104 -0.39 11.25 -7.77
N ASP A 105 -1.63 10.83 -7.93
CA ASP A 105 -2.59 11.44 -8.85
C ASP A 105 -3.05 12.78 -8.26
N ALA A 106 -2.75 13.85 -8.97
CA ALA A 106 -3.10 15.21 -8.61
C ALA A 106 -4.08 15.82 -9.63
N SER A 107 -4.77 14.98 -10.41
CA SER A 107 -5.75 15.43 -11.40
C SER A 107 -6.83 16.29 -10.73
N GLY A 108 -7.08 17.47 -11.29
CA GLY A 108 -8.00 18.46 -10.72
C GLY A 108 -7.43 19.31 -9.57
N VAL A 109 -6.25 18.99 -9.04
CA VAL A 109 -5.58 19.81 -8.01
C VAL A 109 -4.78 20.92 -8.70
N THR A 110 -5.00 22.16 -8.27
CA THR A 110 -4.28 23.32 -8.80
C THR A 110 -3.79 24.23 -7.68
N GLY A 111 -2.81 25.09 -7.97
CA GLY A 111 -2.26 26.01 -6.99
C GLY A 111 -1.38 25.29 -5.97
N ARG A 112 -1.44 25.75 -4.72
CA ARG A 112 -0.42 25.39 -3.74
C ARG A 112 -0.70 24.05 -3.07
N VAL A 113 0.29 23.17 -3.14
CA VAL A 113 0.32 21.86 -2.47
C VAL A 113 1.55 21.78 -1.57
N MET A 114 1.37 21.31 -0.35
CA MET A 114 2.47 21.06 0.58
C MET A 114 2.78 19.58 0.64
N VAL A 115 4.03 19.22 0.36
CA VAL A 115 4.56 17.88 0.57
C VAL A 115 5.18 17.83 1.96
N TYR A 116 4.86 16.78 2.69
CA TYR A 116 5.41 16.43 4.00
C TYR A 116 6.18 15.12 3.88
N TRP A 117 7.32 15.04 4.57
CA TRP A 117 8.02 13.77 4.73
C TRP A 117 8.59 13.63 6.15
N VAL A 118 8.99 12.41 6.53
CA VAL A 118 9.48 12.06 7.88
C VAL A 118 8.35 12.08 8.93
N ASP A 119 7.96 10.90 9.37
CA ASP A 119 7.14 10.74 10.57
C ASP A 119 7.97 11.03 11.82
N GLY A 120 7.54 12.02 12.61
CA GLY A 120 8.16 12.39 13.88
C GLY A 120 7.98 11.36 15.00
N GLY A 121 6.99 10.46 14.86
CA GLY A 121 6.81 9.31 15.75
C GLY A 121 7.80 8.17 15.49
N ASP A 122 8.50 8.18 14.35
CA ASP A 122 9.40 7.11 13.93
C ASP A 122 10.87 7.55 14.08
N SER A 123 11.53 7.07 15.14
CA SER A 123 12.93 7.39 15.43
C SER A 123 13.90 6.98 14.32
N GLY A 124 13.56 5.95 13.52
CA GLY A 124 14.32 5.50 12.37
C GLY A 124 14.27 6.51 11.21
N GLN A 125 13.11 7.15 11.01
CA GLN A 125 12.94 8.22 10.02
C GLN A 125 13.55 9.53 10.50
N VAL A 126 13.38 9.87 11.78
CA VAL A 126 13.94 11.10 12.38
C VAL A 126 15.47 11.10 12.32
N GLY A 127 16.11 9.96 12.58
CA GLY A 127 17.55 9.78 12.44
C GLY A 127 18.04 9.64 11.00
N SER A 128 17.12 9.54 10.02
CA SER A 128 17.44 9.21 8.63
C SER A 128 16.52 9.91 7.63
N ARG A 129 16.59 11.25 7.64
CA ARG A 129 15.72 12.10 6.83
C ARG A 129 16.16 12.10 5.36
N ALA A 130 15.26 11.72 4.44
CA ALA A 130 15.49 11.88 3.01
C ALA A 130 15.58 13.35 2.60
N SER A 131 16.38 13.61 1.57
CA SER A 131 16.08 14.72 0.66
C SER A 131 15.16 14.20 -0.43
N LEU A 132 14.28 15.06 -0.91
CA LEU A 132 13.32 14.71 -1.94
C LEU A 132 13.69 15.37 -3.26
N LEU A 133 13.49 14.62 -4.34
CA LEU A 133 13.29 15.17 -5.68
C LEU A 133 11.81 15.01 -6.00
N ILE A 134 11.14 16.12 -6.26
CA ILE A 134 9.72 16.17 -6.55
C ILE A 134 9.56 16.60 -8.00
N THR A 135 8.78 15.86 -8.77
CA THR A 135 8.47 16.18 -10.17
C THR A 135 6.96 16.25 -10.34
N ALA A 136 6.44 17.39 -10.77
CA ALA A 136 5.06 17.52 -11.22
C ALA A 136 5.03 17.39 -12.75
N ILE A 137 4.12 16.56 -13.25
CA ILE A 137 3.87 16.41 -14.69
C ILE A 137 2.42 16.78 -14.90
N SER A 138 2.18 17.82 -15.69
CA SER A 138 0.84 18.37 -15.94
C SER A 138 0.55 18.36 -17.43
N LYS A 139 -0.64 17.90 -17.80
CA LYS A 139 -1.11 17.98 -19.19
C LYS A 139 -1.59 19.40 -19.50
N GLU A 140 -0.95 20.08 -20.44
CA GLU A 140 -1.32 21.44 -20.86
C GLU A 140 -2.20 21.45 -22.12
N GLY A 141 -2.02 20.47 -23.01
CA GLY A 141 -2.76 20.29 -24.26
C GLY A 141 -3.05 18.81 -24.56
N GLU A 142 -3.55 18.49 -25.75
CA GLU A 142 -3.88 17.09 -26.12
C GLU A 142 -2.65 16.18 -26.08
N ASP A 143 -1.51 16.69 -26.55
CA ASP A 143 -0.20 16.01 -26.59
C ASP A 143 0.93 16.82 -25.92
N ASP A 144 0.57 17.85 -25.13
CA ASP A 144 1.55 18.75 -24.52
C ASP A 144 1.59 18.58 -23.00
N TYR A 145 2.81 18.42 -22.48
CA TYR A 145 3.07 18.13 -21.08
C TYR A 145 4.12 19.09 -20.53
N ALA A 146 3.77 19.79 -19.44
CA ALA A 146 4.72 20.55 -18.65
C ALA A 146 5.31 19.65 -17.56
N VAL A 147 6.61 19.81 -17.33
CA VAL A 147 7.33 19.11 -16.27
C VAL A 147 8.05 20.12 -15.40
N GLU A 148 7.67 20.19 -14.14
CA GLU A 148 8.31 21.03 -13.13
C GLU A 148 9.00 20.16 -12.08
N ARG A 149 10.13 20.63 -11.57
CA ARG A 149 10.97 19.87 -10.64
C ARG A 149 11.46 20.74 -9.51
N TRP A 150 11.47 20.14 -8.33
CA TRP A 150 12.03 20.74 -7.13
C TRP A 150 12.89 19.72 -6.40
N ALA A 151 13.91 20.21 -5.72
CA ALA A 151 14.77 19.37 -4.91
C ALA A 151 14.91 20.01 -3.52
N TYR A 152 14.55 19.26 -2.48
CA TYR A 152 14.49 19.74 -1.11
C TYR A 152 15.32 18.88 -0.17
N ASN A 153 16.10 19.54 0.68
CA ASN A 153 16.73 18.96 1.84
C ASN A 153 15.77 18.95 3.03
N PRO A 154 15.89 17.94 3.92
CA PRO A 154 15.14 17.92 5.17
C PRO A 154 15.53 19.10 6.08
N SER A 155 14.68 19.46 7.04
CA SER A 155 15.03 20.44 8.06
C SER A 155 16.20 19.95 8.89
N ASP A 156 17.16 20.84 9.12
CA ASP A 156 18.35 20.56 9.90
C ASP A 156 18.06 20.65 11.40
N THR A 157 17.31 19.70 11.96
CA THR A 157 17.32 19.52 13.42
C THR A 157 18.54 18.66 13.79
N GLY A 158 19.76 19.20 13.64
CA GLY A 158 20.95 18.62 14.28
C GLY A 158 22.24 18.43 13.47
N GLY A 159 22.39 18.91 12.23
CA GLY A 159 23.73 18.94 11.63
C GLY A 159 23.80 18.99 10.11
N VAL A 160 24.43 20.08 9.64
CA VAL A 160 24.96 20.35 8.30
C VAL A 160 23.92 20.25 7.17
N PRO A 161 23.44 21.39 6.64
CA PRO A 161 22.70 21.40 5.39
C PRO A 161 23.49 20.59 4.37
N ARG A 162 22.84 19.64 3.70
CA ARG A 162 23.51 18.87 2.66
C ARG A 162 23.98 19.85 1.59
N ASP A 163 25.29 19.95 1.38
CA ASP A 163 25.87 20.77 0.32
C ASP A 163 25.72 20.04 -1.02
N ASN A 164 24.47 19.97 -1.49
CA ASN A 164 24.05 19.30 -2.72
C ASN A 164 23.26 20.24 -3.66
N GLY A 165 23.15 21.52 -3.31
CA GLY A 165 22.41 22.52 -4.08
C GLY A 165 20.89 22.41 -4.00
N PHE A 166 20.33 21.61 -3.09
CA PHE A 166 18.88 21.52 -2.90
C PHE A 166 18.39 22.62 -1.96
N GLU A 167 17.13 23.03 -2.15
CA GLU A 167 16.48 24.01 -1.29
C GLU A 167 16.26 23.46 0.12
N ALA A 168 16.25 24.34 1.13
CA ALA A 168 15.88 23.93 2.47
C ALA A 168 14.36 23.67 2.55
N SER A 169 13.95 22.72 3.40
CA SER A 169 12.53 22.52 3.70
C SER A 169 11.88 23.82 4.19
N ALA A 170 10.59 23.99 3.90
CA ALA A 170 9.78 25.14 4.33
C ALA A 170 9.61 25.25 5.86
N GLY A 171 9.99 24.23 6.64
CA GLY A 171 10.04 24.29 8.10
C GLY A 171 8.68 24.18 8.80
N ALA A 172 7.62 23.81 8.08
CA ALA A 172 6.31 23.54 8.65
C ALA A 172 6.15 22.05 8.99
N GLY A 173 5.49 21.73 10.11
CA GLY A 173 5.04 20.38 10.47
C GLY A 173 3.53 20.23 10.34
N GLY A 174 3.00 19.06 10.66
CA GLY A 174 1.55 18.83 10.64
C GLY A 174 1.16 17.41 11.02
N THR A 175 -0.09 17.24 11.47
CA THR A 175 -0.64 15.92 11.80
C THR A 175 -1.85 15.64 10.92
N PHE A 176 -1.82 14.56 10.16
CA PHE A 176 -2.92 14.06 9.35
C PHE A 176 -2.69 12.59 8.96
N GLY A 177 -3.76 11.88 8.62
CA GLY A 177 -3.70 10.45 8.26
C GLY A 177 -3.05 9.56 9.33
N GLY A 178 -3.15 9.94 10.61
CA GLY A 178 -2.53 9.23 11.73
C GLY A 178 -1.02 9.45 11.90
N VAL A 179 -0.41 10.28 11.07
CA VAL A 179 1.04 10.60 11.07
C VAL A 179 1.26 12.00 11.61
N THR A 180 2.32 12.19 12.41
CA THR A 180 2.78 13.53 12.81
C THR A 180 4.08 13.84 12.09
N PHE A 181 3.99 14.59 11.00
CA PHE A 181 5.14 15.02 10.21
C PHE A 181 5.93 16.10 10.95
N LEU A 182 7.25 15.95 10.95
CA LEU A 182 8.18 16.99 11.43
C LEU A 182 8.22 18.18 10.47
N GLU A 183 9.07 19.17 10.77
CA GLU A 183 9.32 20.38 9.97
C GLU A 183 9.99 20.11 8.60
N ASN A 184 9.70 18.98 7.96
CA ASN A 184 10.21 18.54 6.67
C ASN A 184 9.09 18.70 5.64
N THR A 185 8.98 19.92 5.11
CA THR A 185 7.93 20.30 4.16
C THR A 185 8.49 21.01 2.94
N ALA A 186 7.75 20.95 1.84
CA ALA A 186 8.06 21.59 0.58
C ALA A 186 6.77 22.12 -0.05
N TRP A 187 6.82 23.33 -0.59
CA TRP A 187 5.71 23.89 -1.34
C TRP A 187 5.88 23.58 -2.82
N LEU A 188 4.79 23.16 -3.44
CA LEU A 188 4.65 23.00 -4.87
C LEU A 188 3.58 23.98 -5.32
N ASP A 189 3.86 24.73 -6.39
CA ASP A 189 2.86 25.56 -7.05
C ASP A 189 2.45 24.83 -8.34
N LEU A 190 1.36 24.06 -8.26
CA LEU A 190 0.84 23.34 -9.42
C LEU A 190 0.16 24.30 -10.40
N PRO A 191 0.40 24.13 -11.71
CA PRO A 191 -0.18 25.02 -12.71
C PRO A 191 -1.71 24.94 -12.69
N ALA A 192 -2.35 26.09 -12.92
CA ALA A 192 -3.78 26.16 -13.15
C ALA A 192 -4.09 25.58 -14.54
N THR A 193 -4.25 24.27 -14.62
CA THR A 193 -4.70 23.60 -15.84
C THR A 193 -6.22 23.75 -15.95
N GLY A 194 -6.72 24.30 -17.06
CA GLY A 194 -8.18 24.42 -17.25
C GLY A 194 -8.87 23.06 -17.43
N GLY A 195 -9.93 22.78 -16.66
CA GLY A 195 -10.70 21.52 -16.70
C GLY A 195 -10.08 20.38 -15.88
N ASP A 196 -10.68 19.18 -15.94
CA ASP A 196 -10.21 17.92 -15.30
C ASP A 196 -8.91 17.39 -15.96
N LYS A 197 -7.89 18.24 -16.06
CA LYS A 197 -6.64 17.89 -16.72
C LYS A 197 -5.80 17.01 -15.80
N GLU A 198 -5.23 15.98 -16.41
CA GLU A 198 -4.38 14.99 -15.76
C GLU A 198 -3.11 15.64 -15.22
N GLN A 199 -2.89 15.50 -13.92
CA GLN A 199 -1.65 15.90 -13.27
C GLN A 199 -1.17 14.79 -12.35
N ILE A 200 0.14 14.57 -12.31
CA ILE A 200 0.76 13.64 -11.39
C ILE A 200 1.93 14.29 -10.67
N ILE A 201 2.10 13.95 -9.40
CA ILE A 201 3.25 14.34 -8.58
C ILE A 201 4.06 13.09 -8.29
N ARG A 202 5.34 13.13 -8.58
CA ARG A 202 6.29 12.05 -8.29
C ARG A 202 7.25 12.51 -7.21
N VAL A 203 7.36 11.75 -6.14
CA VAL A 203 8.25 12.05 -5.01
C VAL A 203 9.27 10.94 -4.90
N MET A 204 10.54 11.29 -5.15
CA MET A 204 11.69 10.40 -5.06
C MET A 204 12.53 10.74 -3.82
N ALA A 205 12.91 9.73 -3.04
CA ALA A 205 13.76 9.92 -1.86
C ALA A 205 15.23 9.57 -2.16
N LEU A 206 16.15 10.55 -2.15
CA LEU A 206 17.53 10.34 -2.65
C LEU A 206 18.58 10.01 -1.56
N TYR A 207 18.32 10.39 -0.31
CA TYR A 207 19.32 10.31 0.77
C TYR A 207 18.72 9.86 2.10
N ASN A 208 18.08 8.69 2.12
CA ASN A 208 17.73 8.02 3.38
C ASN A 208 18.73 6.90 3.72
N GLY A 209 18.87 6.60 5.00
CA GLY A 209 19.77 5.59 5.57
C GLY A 209 19.08 4.26 5.86
N GLY A 210 18.04 3.92 5.09
CA GLY A 210 17.46 2.57 5.05
C GLY A 210 16.12 2.38 5.78
N SER A 211 15.67 3.32 6.61
CA SER A 211 14.37 3.20 7.30
C SER A 211 13.16 3.53 6.40
N GLY A 212 13.40 4.02 5.18
CA GLY A 212 12.36 4.66 4.37
C GLY A 212 11.87 5.97 4.99
N ASN A 213 11.02 6.71 4.27
CA ASN A 213 10.34 7.88 4.82
C ASN A 213 8.85 7.83 4.48
N ARG A 214 8.02 8.20 5.44
CA ARG A 214 6.61 8.51 5.19
C ARG A 214 6.51 9.75 4.32
N VAL A 215 5.60 9.74 3.35
CA VAL A 215 5.28 10.90 2.51
C VAL A 215 3.79 11.18 2.63
N GLY A 216 3.44 12.46 2.77
CA GLY A 216 2.06 12.93 2.75
C GLY A 216 1.94 14.27 2.05
N LEU A 217 0.79 14.54 1.45
CA LEU A 217 0.50 15.76 0.71
C LEU A 217 -0.74 16.44 1.29
N ARG A 218 -0.75 17.76 1.26
CA ARG A 218 -1.91 18.59 1.59
C ARG A 218 -2.11 19.65 0.52
N ALA A 219 -3.27 19.67 -0.10
CA ALA A 219 -3.69 20.74 -1.00
C ALA A 219 -4.37 21.85 -0.17
N GLU A 220 -4.20 23.13 -0.57
CA GLU A 220 -4.80 24.25 0.16
C GLU A 220 -6.33 24.34 -0.03
N SER A 221 -6.82 24.08 -1.25
CA SER A 221 -8.25 24.20 -1.58
C SER A 221 -8.85 22.93 -2.15
N GLU A 222 -8.15 22.29 -3.07
CA GLU A 222 -8.68 21.15 -3.84
C GLU A 222 -8.53 19.81 -3.11
N MET A 223 -9.22 18.79 -3.61
CA MET A 223 -9.10 17.41 -3.12
C MET A 223 -8.32 16.56 -4.11
N PHE A 224 -7.37 15.79 -3.61
CA PHE A 224 -6.77 14.72 -4.38
C PHE A 224 -7.82 13.65 -4.69
N PRO A 225 -7.80 13.07 -5.90
CA PRO A 225 -8.58 11.89 -6.21
C PRO A 225 -8.06 10.67 -5.43
N ASP A 226 -8.76 9.54 -5.51
CA ASP A 226 -8.31 8.28 -4.91
C ASP A 226 -6.95 7.87 -5.46
N GLN A 227 -6.10 7.29 -4.60
CA GLN A 227 -4.70 6.98 -4.92
C GLN A 227 -4.47 5.47 -5.03
N TYR A 228 -5.26 4.70 -4.29
CA TYR A 228 -5.18 3.25 -4.25
C TYR A 228 -6.54 2.62 -3.96
N HIS A 229 -6.66 1.35 -4.31
CA HIS A 229 -7.77 0.48 -3.95
C HIS A 229 -7.25 -0.57 -2.98
N THR A 230 -7.92 -0.76 -1.85
CA THR A 230 -7.74 -1.88 -0.94
C THR A 230 -8.86 -2.88 -1.18
N ILE A 231 -8.48 -4.10 -1.54
CA ILE A 231 -9.37 -5.21 -1.83
C ILE A 231 -9.23 -6.21 -0.69
N THR A 232 -10.30 -6.41 0.07
CA THR A 232 -10.39 -7.41 1.14
C THR A 232 -11.26 -8.55 0.64
N SER A 233 -10.66 -9.72 0.39
CA SER A 233 -11.37 -10.91 -0.10
C SER A 233 -11.48 -11.97 0.98
N ARG A 234 -12.67 -12.55 1.07
CA ARG A 234 -13.06 -13.58 2.03
C ARG A 234 -13.42 -14.83 1.27
N GLY A 235 -12.77 -15.94 1.61
CA GLY A 235 -13.07 -17.26 1.08
C GLY A 235 -13.60 -18.19 2.16
N VAL A 236 -14.61 -19.00 1.81
CA VAL A 236 -15.31 -19.91 2.70
C VAL A 236 -15.36 -21.31 2.08
N SER A 237 -15.06 -22.33 2.87
CA SER A 237 -15.19 -23.75 2.48
C SER A 237 -15.65 -24.57 3.69
N GLY A 238 -16.93 -24.94 3.73
CA GLY A 238 -17.53 -25.59 4.89
C GLY A 238 -17.55 -24.66 6.10
N GLU A 239 -16.89 -25.06 7.19
CA GLU A 239 -16.74 -24.22 8.40
C GLU A 239 -15.46 -23.36 8.39
N ALA A 240 -14.59 -23.55 7.38
CA ALA A 240 -13.34 -22.82 7.30
C ALA A 240 -13.53 -21.50 6.55
N GLU A 241 -12.95 -20.44 7.11
CA GLU A 241 -12.97 -19.10 6.56
C GLU A 241 -11.57 -18.49 6.56
N ARG A 242 -11.21 -17.84 5.46
CA ARG A 242 -9.92 -17.15 5.29
C ARG A 242 -10.16 -15.78 4.66
N VAL A 243 -9.40 -14.80 5.12
CA VAL A 243 -9.44 -13.43 4.60
C VAL A 243 -8.03 -13.05 4.15
N VAL A 244 -7.94 -12.47 2.97
CA VAL A 244 -6.73 -11.88 2.40
C VAL A 244 -7.02 -10.45 1.99
N GLU A 245 -5.99 -9.61 2.03
CA GLU A 245 -6.09 -8.20 1.68
C GLU A 245 -4.95 -7.83 0.73
N ALA A 246 -5.26 -7.06 -0.30
CA ALA A 246 -4.29 -6.49 -1.22
C ALA A 246 -4.59 -5.01 -1.47
N THR A 247 -3.56 -4.19 -1.46
CA THR A 247 -3.66 -2.77 -1.82
C THR A 247 -2.93 -2.54 -3.14
N ARG A 248 -3.63 -1.93 -4.11
CA ARG A 248 -3.08 -1.56 -5.42
C ARG A 248 -3.20 -0.06 -5.64
N SER A 249 -2.09 0.61 -5.88
CA SER A 249 -2.08 2.01 -6.30
C SER A 249 -2.59 2.17 -7.73
N LYS A 250 -2.98 3.40 -8.08
CA LYS A 250 -3.17 3.78 -9.48
C LYS A 250 -1.93 3.49 -10.33
N PRO A 251 -2.08 3.26 -11.65
CA PRO A 251 -0.96 3.04 -12.55
C PRO A 251 0.08 4.16 -12.44
N ALA A 252 1.33 3.77 -12.19
CA ALA A 252 2.44 4.70 -12.04
C ALA A 252 3.45 4.54 -13.18
N LEU A 253 4.05 5.65 -13.62
CA LEU A 253 5.17 5.59 -14.55
C LEU A 253 6.33 4.85 -13.88
N PRO A 254 7.00 3.91 -14.59
CA PRO A 254 8.16 3.23 -14.05
C PRO A 254 9.25 4.21 -13.57
N ALA A 255 9.84 3.93 -12.42
CA ALA A 255 10.85 4.79 -11.80
C ALA A 255 12.08 5.06 -12.68
N PHE A 256 12.39 4.18 -13.65
CA PHE A 256 13.52 4.41 -14.56
C PHE A 256 13.31 5.62 -15.50
N PHE A 257 12.07 6.02 -15.76
CA PHE A 257 11.78 7.20 -16.56
C PHE A 257 12.21 8.49 -15.86
N ASP A 258 12.28 8.50 -14.53
CA ASP A 258 12.78 9.66 -13.79
C ASP A 258 14.23 9.97 -14.14
N TYR A 259 15.07 8.94 -14.35
CA TYR A 259 16.45 9.16 -14.80
C TYR A 259 16.56 9.69 -16.22
N ILE A 260 15.65 9.30 -17.12
CA ILE A 260 15.62 9.86 -18.48
C ILE A 260 15.18 11.32 -18.43
N LEU A 261 14.14 11.61 -17.64
CA LEU A 261 13.64 12.94 -17.37
C LEU A 261 14.72 13.86 -16.75
N LEU A 262 15.57 13.32 -15.88
CA LEU A 262 16.72 14.00 -15.29
C LEU A 262 17.83 14.30 -16.31
N ASN A 263 18.05 13.41 -17.28
CA ASN A 263 19.10 13.58 -18.29
C ASN A 263 18.65 14.43 -19.49
N LEU A 264 17.35 14.51 -19.77
CA LEU A 264 16.82 15.28 -20.89
C LEU A 264 16.75 16.80 -20.61
N SER A 265 16.72 17.21 -19.34
CA SER A 265 16.70 18.62 -18.92
C SER A 265 18.08 19.29 -18.99
N GLY A 266 18.87 19.03 -20.04
CA GLY A 266 20.13 19.72 -20.35
C GLY A 266 19.98 21.22 -20.67
N GLY A 267 18.87 21.85 -20.27
CA GLY A 267 18.64 23.29 -20.31
C GLY A 267 18.75 23.87 -18.91
N GLY A 268 19.95 24.33 -18.55
CA GLY A 268 20.20 25.35 -17.53
C GLY A 268 19.60 25.14 -16.15
N LEU A 269 20.30 24.39 -15.29
CA LEU A 269 20.25 24.64 -13.85
C LEU A 269 20.75 26.08 -13.61
N SER A 270 19.84 27.01 -13.34
CA SER A 270 20.19 28.33 -12.82
C SER A 270 20.68 28.16 -11.40
N LYS A 271 21.86 28.72 -11.11
CA LYS A 271 22.33 28.94 -9.75
C LYS A 271 21.47 29.98 -9.03
#